data_AF-A0A821J7E0-F1
#
_entry.id   AF-A0A821J7E0-F1
#
_cell.length_a   1.000
_cell.length_b   1.000
_cell.length_c   1.000
_cell.angle_alpha   90.00
_cell.angle_beta   90.00
_cell.angle_gamma   90.00
#
_symmetry.space_group_name_H-M   'P 1'
#
loop_
_entity.id
_entity.type
_entity.pdbx_description
1 polymer ?
#
loop_
_entity_poly.entity_id
_entity_poly.type
_entity_poly.pdbx_seq_one_letter_code
_entity_poly.pdbx_strand_id
1 'polypeptide(L)'
;FQKLSFSRLDWLYLSALKSVLFPFCRATILLSGSKYPTLSLAYHVLKGLKNSLTKLKADQPLENSLKKLLLIQFNYYFEQEIPMEQKRATLVCGTI
;
A
#
# COMPACT_ATOMS: atom_id res chain seq x y z
N PHE A 1 -0.08 -17.43 35.95
CA PHE A 1 0.35 -17.18 34.55
C PHE A 1 -0.85 -17.36 33.64
N GLN A 2 -1.42 -16.27 33.14
CA GLN A 2 -2.52 -16.32 32.17
C GLN A 2 -1.92 -16.65 30.81
N LYS A 3 -2.31 -17.79 30.23
CA LYS A 3 -1.80 -18.23 28.92
C LYS A 3 -2.39 -17.28 27.87
N LEU A 4 -1.59 -16.34 27.38
CA LEU A 4 -1.92 -15.47 26.24
C LEU A 4 -1.97 -16.31 24.97
N SER A 5 -3.02 -17.11 24.81
CA SER A 5 -3.27 -17.85 23.58
C SER A 5 -4.17 -17.02 22.70
N PHE A 6 -3.67 -16.66 21.51
CA PHE A 6 -4.50 -16.07 20.46
C PHE A 6 -5.67 -17.00 20.14
N SER A 7 -6.86 -16.41 20.08
CA SER A 7 -8.05 -17.08 19.58
C SER A 7 -7.93 -17.29 18.07
N ARG A 8 -8.77 -18.16 17.51
CA ARG A 8 -8.86 -18.35 16.05
C ARG A 8 -9.18 -17.05 15.30
N LEU A 9 -9.97 -16.16 15.91
CA LEU A 9 -10.32 -14.87 15.32
C LEU A 9 -9.09 -13.96 15.22
N ASP A 10 -8.24 -13.94 16.25
CA ASP A 10 -7.03 -13.12 16.24
C ASP A 10 -6.08 -13.49 15.10
N TRP A 11 -5.95 -14.80 14.82
CA TRP A 11 -5.19 -15.29 13.67
C TRP A 11 -5.78 -14.88 12.33
N LEU A 12 -7.12 -14.82 12.22
CA LEU A 12 -7.79 -14.30 11.02
C LEU A 12 -7.53 -12.80 10.84
N TYR A 13 -7.59 -12.02 11.91
CA TYR A 13 -7.25 -10.59 11.89
C TYR A 13 -5.79 -10.36 11.48
N LEU A 14 -4.86 -11.09 12.08
CA LEU A 14 -3.43 -11.02 11.74
C LEU A 14 -3.17 -11.42 10.29
N SER A 15 -3.84 -12.47 9.79
CA SER A 15 -3.72 -12.90 8.40
C SER A 15 -4.23 -11.84 7.43
N ALA A 16 -5.38 -11.23 7.71
CA ALA A 16 -5.93 -10.15 6.90
C ALA A 16 -5.00 -8.92 6.92
N LEU A 17 -4.49 -8.54 8.10
CA LEU A 17 -3.57 -7.42 8.24
C LEU A 17 -2.27 -7.66 7.46
N LYS A 18 -1.70 -8.86 7.56
CA LYS A 18 -0.52 -9.26 6.77
C LYS A 18 -0.78 -9.15 5.27
N SER A 19 -1.92 -9.66 4.80
CA SER A 19 -2.32 -9.59 3.39
C SER A 19 -2.37 -8.14 2.87
N VAL A 20 -2.96 -7.24 3.66
CA VAL A 20 -3.10 -5.81 3.31
C VAL A 20 -1.77 -5.06 3.37
N LEU A 21 -0.93 -5.33 4.37
CA LEU A 21 0.33 -4.59 4.60
C LEU A 21 1.49 -5.09 3.75
N PHE A 22 1.46 -6.33 3.26
CA PHE A 22 2.57 -6.90 2.49
C PHE A 22 2.92 -6.10 1.22
N PRO A 23 1.94 -5.59 0.42
CA PRO A 23 2.23 -4.67 -0.68
C PRO A 23 2.98 -3.40 -0.26
N PHE A 24 2.67 -2.84 0.91
CA PHE A 24 3.36 -1.66 1.46
C PHE A 24 4.79 -2.01 1.85
N CYS A 25 5.01 -3.16 2.49
CA CYS A 25 6.36 -3.61 2.82
C CYS A 25 7.24 -3.72 1.57
N ARG A 26 6.72 -4.31 0.48
CA ARG A 26 7.45 -4.39 -0.80
C ARG A 26 7.69 -3.01 -1.41
N ALA A 27 6.71 -2.12 -1.37
CA ALA A 27 6.85 -0.75 -1.84
C ALA A 27 7.94 0.01 -1.05
N THR A 28 7.95 -0.09 0.28
CA THR A 28 8.96 0.53 1.14
C THR A 28 10.36 -0.01 0.85
N ILE A 29 10.52 -1.32 0.64
CA ILE A 29 11.82 -1.92 0.28
C ILE A 29 12.31 -1.39 -1.08
N LEU A 30 11.41 -1.24 -2.05
CA LEU A 30 11.76 -0.70 -3.38
C LEU A 30 12.10 0.79 -3.32
N LEU A 31 11.36 1.56 -2.52
CA LEU A 31 11.51 3.00 -2.38
C LEU A 31 12.67 3.41 -1.46
N SER A 32 13.10 2.54 -0.54
CA SER A 32 14.23 2.81 0.36
C SER A 32 15.59 2.82 -0.34
N GLY A 33 15.64 2.50 -1.64
CA GLY A 33 16.64 3.08 -2.54
C GLY A 33 18.09 2.69 -2.27
N SER A 34 18.38 1.43 -1.93
CA SER A 34 19.76 1.01 -1.72
C SER A 34 20.63 0.99 -3.00
N LYS A 35 20.06 1.05 -4.23
CA LYS A 35 20.87 0.92 -5.47
C LYS A 35 20.48 1.67 -6.77
N TYR A 36 19.32 2.31 -6.98
CA TYR A 36 18.94 2.87 -8.32
C TYR A 36 18.00 4.08 -8.29
N PRO A 37 17.92 4.93 -9.35
CA PRO A 37 17.21 6.21 -9.31
C PRO A 37 15.71 5.98 -9.09
N THR A 38 15.29 6.31 -7.87
CA THR A 38 14.04 5.91 -7.23
C THR A 38 12.80 6.66 -7.73
N LEU A 39 12.95 7.78 -8.44
CA LEU A 39 11.84 8.68 -8.73
C LEU A 39 10.91 8.16 -9.84
N SER A 40 11.45 7.65 -10.96
CA SER A 40 10.64 7.04 -12.03
C SER A 40 9.91 5.80 -11.54
N LEU A 41 10.61 4.96 -10.78
CA LEU A 41 10.04 3.74 -10.22
C LEU A 41 8.98 4.03 -9.16
N ALA A 42 9.14 5.12 -8.41
CA ALA A 42 8.22 5.47 -7.34
C ALA A 42 6.79 5.58 -7.85
N TYR A 43 6.58 6.28 -8.97
CA TYR A 43 5.25 6.41 -9.57
C TYR A 43 4.59 5.05 -9.85
N HIS A 44 5.33 4.13 -10.46
CA HIS A 44 4.84 2.79 -10.77
C HIS A 44 4.53 1.97 -9.52
N VAL A 45 5.40 2.06 -8.50
CA VAL A 45 5.21 1.40 -7.20
C VAL A 45 3.94 1.91 -6.53
N LEU A 46 3.75 3.24 -6.50
CA LEU A 46 2.61 3.90 -5.87
C LEU A 46 1.30 3.62 -6.62
N LYS A 47 1.32 3.63 -7.96
CA LYS A 47 0.20 3.21 -8.80
C LYS A 47 -0.15 1.73 -8.57
N GLY A 48 0.84 0.86 -8.48
CA GLY A 48 0.67 -0.55 -8.15
C GLY A 48 0.04 -0.75 -6.77
N LEU A 49 0.43 0.07 -5.80
CA LEU A 49 -0.10 0.04 -4.44
C LEU A 49 -1.56 0.51 -4.40
N LYS A 50 -1.91 1.60 -5.09
CA LYS A 50 -3.31 2.03 -5.30
C LYS A 50 -4.15 0.91 -5.92
N ASN A 51 -3.64 0.24 -6.95
CA ASN A 51 -4.32 -0.90 -7.58
C ASN A 51 -4.51 -2.10 -6.64
N SER A 52 -3.57 -2.33 -5.71
CA SER A 52 -3.71 -3.38 -4.70
C SER A 52 -4.82 -3.07 -3.68
N LEU A 53 -5.04 -1.79 -3.38
CA LEU A 53 -6.08 -1.32 -2.47
C LEU A 53 -7.47 -1.29 -3.13
N THR A 54 -7.56 -1.07 -4.44
CA THR A 54 -8.84 -1.08 -5.19
C THR A 54 -9.35 -2.48 -5.54
N LYS A 55 -8.46 -3.48 -5.56
CA LYS A 55 -8.84 -4.89 -5.78
C LYS A 55 -9.48 -5.50 -4.53
N LEU A 56 -10.81 -5.40 -4.47
CA LEU A 56 -11.64 -6.01 -3.44
C LEU A 56 -11.96 -7.47 -3.79
N LYS A 57 -12.06 -8.34 -2.78
CA LYS A 57 -12.43 -9.75 -2.93
C LYS A 57 -13.72 -10.03 -2.18
N ALA A 58 -14.70 -10.66 -2.83
CA ALA A 58 -16.03 -10.91 -2.23
C ALA A 58 -15.94 -11.65 -0.88
N ASP A 59 -15.02 -12.62 -0.76
CA ASP A 59 -14.93 -13.51 0.41
C ASP A 59 -14.10 -12.94 1.58
N GLN A 60 -13.66 -11.68 1.54
CA GLN A 60 -12.76 -11.11 2.56
C GLN A 60 -13.23 -9.72 3.04
N PRO A 61 -14.34 -9.64 3.81
CA PRO A 61 -14.94 -8.37 4.21
C PRO A 61 -14.01 -7.51 5.07
N LEU A 62 -13.27 -8.13 5.99
CA LEU A 62 -12.29 -7.45 6.84
C LEU A 62 -11.15 -6.84 6.02
N GLU A 63 -10.58 -7.62 5.09
CA GLU A 63 -9.51 -7.18 4.20
C GLU A 63 -9.99 -5.99 3.36
N ASN A 64 -11.22 -6.05 2.85
CA ASN A 64 -11.83 -4.98 2.06
C ASN A 64 -12.03 -3.70 2.88
N SER A 65 -12.49 -3.81 4.12
CA SER A 65 -12.65 -2.64 5.01
C SER A 65 -11.31 -1.96 5.29
N LEU A 66 -10.27 -2.75 5.58
CA LEU A 66 -8.91 -2.22 5.79
C LEU A 66 -8.36 -1.56 4.53
N LYS A 67 -8.53 -2.19 3.35
CA LYS A 67 -8.12 -1.61 2.08
C LYS A 67 -8.82 -0.29 1.77
N LYS A 68 -10.13 -0.18 2.06
CA LYS A 68 -10.89 1.06 1.87
C LYS A 68 -10.35 2.19 2.76
N LEU A 69 -10.10 1.92 4.05
CA LEU A 69 -9.54 2.91 4.97
C LEU A 69 -8.16 3.40 4.49
N LEU A 70 -7.30 2.46 4.09
CA LEU A 70 -5.98 2.80 3.56
C LEU A 70 -6.05 3.53 2.22
N LEU A 71 -7.03 3.22 1.36
CA LEU A 71 -7.21 3.91 0.09
C LEU A 71 -7.64 5.37 0.30
N ILE A 72 -8.51 5.63 1.27
CA ILE A 72 -8.90 7.00 1.65
C ILE A 72 -7.66 7.77 2.08
N GLN A 73 -6.88 7.20 3.00
CA GLN A 73 -5.67 7.85 3.49
C GLN A 73 -4.61 8.02 2.38
N PHE A 74 -4.47 7.02 1.51
CA PHE A 74 -3.58 7.09 0.36
C PHE A 74 -3.96 8.24 -0.55
N ASN A 75 -5.24 8.37 -0.93
CA ASN A 75 -5.69 9.46 -1.79
C ASN A 75 -5.53 10.83 -1.11
N TYR A 76 -5.75 10.93 0.20
CA TYR A 76 -5.51 12.17 0.94
C TYR A 76 -4.05 12.63 0.78
N TYR A 77 -3.08 11.78 1.11
CA TYR A 77 -1.66 12.11 1.00
C TYR A 77 -1.18 12.28 -0.46
N PHE A 78 -1.61 11.40 -1.37
CA PHE A 78 -1.13 11.44 -2.77
C PHE A 78 -1.79 12.50 -3.63
N GLU A 79 -3.09 12.74 -3.44
CA GLU A 79 -3.85 13.62 -4.30
C GLU A 79 -3.85 15.06 -3.78
N GLN A 80 -3.84 15.28 -2.45
CA GLN A 80 -3.89 16.62 -1.86
C GLN A 80 -2.53 17.23 -1.49
N GLU A 81 -1.55 16.44 -1.01
CA GLU A 81 -0.28 17.01 -0.50
C GLU A 81 0.86 17.09 -1.53
N ILE A 82 0.82 16.35 -2.65
CA ILE A 82 1.89 16.39 -3.66
C ILE A 82 1.61 17.49 -4.70
N PRO A 83 2.44 18.55 -4.79
CA PRO A 83 2.29 19.60 -5.80
C PRO A 83 2.29 19.02 -7.21
N MET A 84 1.46 19.58 -8.10
CA MET A 84 1.31 19.14 -9.50
C MET A 84 2.65 19.01 -10.26
N GLU A 85 3.67 19.78 -9.89
CA GLU A 85 5.01 19.73 -10.48
C GLU A 85 5.77 18.44 -10.15
N GLN A 86 5.65 17.91 -8.93
CA GLN A 86 6.26 16.63 -8.55
C GLN A 86 5.51 15.42 -9.15
N LYS A 87 4.19 15.54 -9.33
CA LYS A 87 3.38 14.57 -10.10
C LYS A 87 3.79 14.53 -11.58
N ARG A 88 4.18 15.67 -12.17
CA ARG A 88 4.69 15.74 -13.54
C ARG A 88 6.10 15.17 -13.67
N ALA A 89 7.01 15.47 -12.75
CA ALA A 89 8.36 14.92 -12.75
C ALA A 89 8.39 13.37 -12.67
N THR A 90 7.44 12.79 -11.95
CA THR A 90 7.26 11.34 -11.85
C THR A 90 6.63 10.71 -13.08
N LEU A 91 5.73 11.42 -13.79
CA LEU A 91 5.12 10.96 -15.05
C LEU A 91 6.07 11.02 -16.24
N VAL A 92 6.90 12.06 -16.35
CA VAL A 92 7.82 12.27 -17.49
C VAL A 92 8.96 11.23 -17.51
N CYS A 93 9.34 10.71 -16.33
CA CYS A 93 10.43 9.74 -16.22
C CYS A 93 10.00 8.28 -16.54
N GLY A 94 8.70 8.01 -16.74
CA GLY A 94 8.17 6.70 -17.16
C GLY A 94 7.86 6.58 -18.66
N THR A 95 8.19 7.60 -19.46
CA THR A 95 7.94 7.70 -20.91
C THR A 95 9.20 7.48 -21.78
N ILE A 96 10.21 6.79 -21.25
CA ILE A 96 11.41 6.37 -22.00
C ILE A 96 11.36 4.86 -22.20
#